data_AF-A0A2E3BYW9-F1
#
_entry.id   AF-A0A2E3BYW9-F1
#
_cell.length_a   1.000
_cell.length_b   1.000
_cell.length_c   1.000
_cell.angle_alpha   90.00
_cell.angle_beta   90.00
_cell.angle_gamma   90.00
#
_symmetry.space_group_name_H-M   'P 1'
#
loop_
_entity.id
_entity.type
_entity.pdbx_description
1 polymer ?
#
loop_
_entity_poly.entity_id
_entity_poly.type
_entity_poly.pdbx_seq_one_letter_code
_entity_poly.pdbx_strand_id
1 'polypeptide(L)'
;MNSGFSDFADFNEVPPYYNNKYDSYYDNKGEGIPQMDVNNSTIHDILRTPFLLTHDHRKNYRNQSTTALKGIQANSEMSKIFFSDKNILRLQKKIKKEVYKRTNGKYKLDIDQEERDLLIVMRAIYLEFGRFIPGEIVRQIKRLNNKVIDQILPSMLTEIRQYYGYLDDINEPIKPIMRPMNVNNAGRRTLPSVTTTFGIN
;
A
#
# COMPACT_ATOMS: atom_id res chain seq x y z
N MET A 1 -35.61 9.55 69.27
CA MET A 1 -34.92 10.85 69.36
C MET A 1 -33.84 10.88 68.29
N ASN A 2 -33.87 11.91 67.46
CA ASN A 2 -32.87 12.24 66.45
C ASN A 2 -31.49 12.46 67.08
N SER A 3 -30.45 11.99 66.40
CA SER A 3 -29.29 12.81 66.07
C SER A 3 -28.53 12.13 64.94
N GLY A 4 -28.82 12.53 63.71
CA GLY A 4 -27.97 12.24 62.57
C GLY A 4 -26.74 13.14 62.62
N PHE A 5 -25.57 12.55 62.42
CA PHE A 5 -24.43 13.12 61.74
C PHE A 5 -23.63 11.93 61.21
N SER A 6 -23.50 11.82 59.89
CA SER A 6 -22.54 10.93 59.25
C SER A 6 -21.14 11.47 59.52
N ASP A 7 -20.27 10.65 60.08
CA ASP A 7 -18.84 10.98 60.20
C ASP A 7 -18.29 11.27 58.80
N PHE A 8 -17.90 12.52 58.55
CA PHE A 8 -17.16 12.87 57.36
C PHE A 8 -15.79 12.18 57.44
N ALA A 9 -15.33 11.57 56.35
CA ALA A 9 -14.00 10.97 56.28
C ALA A 9 -12.93 12.01 56.65
N ASP A 10 -11.93 11.59 57.43
CA ASP A 10 -10.79 12.43 57.82
C ASP A 10 -10.13 13.11 56.61
N PHE A 11 -9.70 14.36 56.80
CA PHE A 11 -9.06 15.16 55.77
C PHE A 11 -7.70 14.56 55.40
N ASN A 12 -7.56 14.06 54.17
CA ASN A 12 -6.29 13.55 53.65
C ASN A 12 -5.60 14.64 52.81
N GLU A 13 -4.41 15.07 53.22
CA GLU A 13 -3.61 16.10 52.52
C GLU A 13 -2.97 15.60 51.22
N VAL A 14 -3.07 14.31 50.93
CA VAL A 14 -2.48 13.70 49.73
C VAL A 14 -3.41 13.94 48.53
N PRO A 15 -2.99 14.68 47.49
CA PRO A 15 -3.84 14.93 46.32
C PRO A 15 -4.24 13.60 45.66
N PRO A 16 -5.46 13.49 45.11
CA PRO A 16 -6.10 12.23 44.71
C PRO A 16 -5.34 11.39 43.65
N TYR A 17 -4.22 11.90 43.13
CA TYR A 17 -3.40 11.26 42.11
C TYR A 17 -1.97 10.91 42.58
N TYR A 18 -1.61 11.11 43.86
CA TYR A 18 -0.21 11.02 44.30
C TYR A 18 0.35 9.59 44.38
N ASN A 19 -0.49 8.55 44.32
CA ASN A 19 -0.06 7.14 44.34
C ASN A 19 -0.35 6.38 43.04
N ASN A 20 -0.74 7.06 41.96
CA ASN A 20 -0.76 6.43 40.66
C ASN A 20 0.68 6.30 40.17
N LYS A 21 1.27 5.10 40.34
CA LYS A 21 2.46 4.74 39.58
C LYS A 21 2.09 4.83 38.11
N TYR A 22 2.57 5.86 37.42
CA TYR A 22 2.62 5.83 35.98
C TYR A 22 3.64 4.75 35.62
N ASP A 23 3.19 3.60 35.15
CA ASP A 23 4.08 2.67 34.46
C ASP A 23 4.64 3.42 33.26
N SER A 24 5.95 3.70 33.29
CA SER A 24 6.64 4.26 32.14
C SER A 24 6.45 3.32 30.96
N TYR A 25 6.18 3.88 29.76
CA TYR A 25 6.13 3.10 28.51
C TYR A 25 7.44 2.35 28.19
N TYR A 26 8.49 2.59 28.98
CA TYR A 26 9.78 1.93 28.91
C TYR A 26 9.91 0.96 30.09
N ASP A 27 10.24 -0.30 29.77
CA ASP A 27 10.59 -1.31 30.76
C ASP A 27 11.84 -0.87 31.53
N ASN A 28 11.73 -0.82 32.86
CA ASN A 28 12.83 -0.52 33.78
C ASN A 28 13.95 -1.59 33.76
N LYS A 29 13.83 -2.62 32.91
CA LYS A 29 14.80 -3.71 32.74
C LYS A 29 15.74 -3.55 31.53
N GLY A 30 15.60 -2.50 30.73
CA GLY A 30 16.52 -2.24 29.61
C GLY A 30 16.37 -3.19 28.41
N GLU A 31 15.26 -3.91 28.30
CA GLU A 31 15.00 -4.85 27.17
C GLU A 31 14.55 -4.16 25.87
N GLY A 32 14.48 -2.82 25.84
CA GLY A 32 13.99 -2.06 24.70
C GLY A 32 12.46 -2.06 24.61
N ILE A 33 11.91 -1.32 23.62
CA ILE A 33 10.46 -1.32 23.38
C ILE A 33 10.08 -2.73 22.89
N PRO A 34 9.11 -3.43 23.51
CA PRO A 34 8.63 -4.69 22.97
C PRO A 34 8.12 -4.45 21.55
N GLN A 35 8.76 -5.07 20.57
CA GLN A 35 8.33 -4.96 19.19
C GLN A 35 6.92 -5.53 19.08
N MET A 36 6.01 -4.78 18.47
CA MET A 36 4.67 -5.27 18.15
C MET A 36 4.81 -6.47 17.21
N ASP A 37 4.34 -7.63 17.66
CA ASP A 37 4.28 -8.89 16.93
C ASP A 37 2.81 -9.29 16.74
N VAL A 38 2.54 -10.17 15.78
CA VAL A 38 1.22 -10.74 15.45
C VAL A 38 0.60 -11.47 16.66
N ASN A 39 1.41 -11.83 17.65
CA ASN A 39 0.98 -12.52 18.86
C ASN A 39 0.67 -11.59 20.03
N ASN A 40 1.13 -10.33 20.00
CA ASN A 40 0.97 -9.37 21.10
C ASN A 40 0.19 -8.08 20.73
N SER A 41 -0.19 -7.92 19.46
CA SER A 41 -0.91 -6.74 18.94
C SER A 41 -2.43 -6.89 19.01
N THR A 42 -3.13 -5.82 19.37
CA THR A 42 -4.60 -5.78 19.29
C THR A 42 -5.06 -5.47 17.86
N ILE A 43 -6.34 -5.75 17.55
CA ILE A 43 -6.94 -5.43 16.24
C ILE A 43 -6.77 -3.95 15.89
N HIS A 44 -6.92 -3.07 16.88
CA HIS A 44 -6.76 -1.63 16.69
C HIS A 44 -5.33 -1.23 16.34
N ASP A 45 -4.34 -1.90 16.93
CA ASP A 45 -2.92 -1.61 16.68
C ASP A 45 -2.51 -2.01 15.25
N ILE A 46 -3.02 -3.15 14.77
CA ILE A 46 -2.81 -3.66 13.40
C ILE A 46 -3.39 -2.71 12.36
N LEU A 47 -4.58 -2.13 12.62
CA LEU A 47 -5.23 -1.18 11.71
C LEU A 47 -4.50 0.17 11.62
N ARG A 48 -3.81 0.57 12.70
CA ARG A 48 -3.10 1.84 12.78
C ARG A 48 -1.71 1.80 12.13
N THR A 49 -1.15 0.60 11.97
CA THR A 49 0.23 0.39 11.51
C THR A 49 0.31 -0.68 10.41
N PRO A 50 -0.22 -0.40 9.20
CA PRO A 50 -0.24 -1.37 8.11
C PRO A 50 1.17 -1.83 7.68
N PHE A 51 2.20 -1.03 7.96
CA PHE A 51 3.60 -1.34 7.64
C PHE A 51 4.19 -2.49 8.47
N LEU A 52 3.61 -2.86 9.63
CA LEU A 52 4.12 -4.00 10.41
C LEU A 52 3.93 -5.33 9.68
N LEU A 53 2.96 -5.41 8.75
CA LEU A 53 2.70 -6.58 7.93
C LEU A 53 3.76 -6.81 6.84
N THR A 54 4.56 -5.79 6.50
CA THR A 54 5.51 -5.84 5.39
C THR A 54 6.91 -6.32 5.80
N HIS A 55 7.23 -6.34 7.09
CA HIS A 55 8.59 -6.58 7.60
C HIS A 55 8.88 -8.02 8.06
N ASP A 56 7.91 -8.92 7.98
CA ASP A 56 8.06 -10.29 8.53
C ASP A 56 9.03 -11.17 7.71
N HIS A 57 9.68 -12.13 8.37
CA HIS A 57 10.80 -12.91 7.79
C HIS A 57 10.32 -13.88 6.69
N ARG A 58 11.04 -13.94 5.55
CA ARG A 58 10.74 -14.77 4.35
C ARG A 58 10.46 -16.25 4.63
N LYS A 59 10.81 -16.80 5.80
CA LYS A 59 10.61 -18.23 6.12
C LYS A 59 9.22 -18.55 6.70
N ASN A 60 8.42 -17.55 7.05
CA ASN A 60 7.14 -17.72 7.74
C ASN A 60 5.89 -17.68 6.82
N TYR A 61 6.04 -17.89 5.50
CA TYR A 61 4.93 -17.83 4.51
C TYR A 61 3.70 -18.66 4.89
N ARG A 62 3.87 -19.83 5.52
CA ARG A 62 2.75 -20.67 5.99
C ARG A 62 1.80 -19.93 6.95
N ASN A 63 2.29 -18.92 7.66
CA ASN A 63 1.51 -18.14 8.61
C ASN A 63 0.87 -16.89 8.01
N GLN A 64 1.15 -16.52 6.75
CA GLN A 64 0.56 -15.32 6.16
C GLN A 64 -0.92 -15.49 5.82
N SER A 65 -1.31 -16.66 5.31
CA SER A 65 -2.73 -16.95 5.06
C SER A 65 -3.51 -17.03 6.37
N THR A 66 -2.95 -17.66 7.41
CA THR A 66 -3.58 -17.72 8.75
C THR A 66 -3.61 -16.35 9.43
N THR A 67 -2.59 -15.52 9.25
CA THR A 67 -2.53 -14.13 9.76
C THR A 67 -3.48 -13.19 9.01
N ALA A 68 -3.62 -13.36 7.70
CA ALA A 68 -4.62 -12.63 6.89
C ALA A 68 -6.05 -12.99 7.30
N LEU A 69 -6.28 -14.23 7.76
CA LEU A 69 -7.55 -14.72 8.29
C LEU A 69 -7.76 -14.40 9.78
N LYS A 70 -6.70 -14.06 10.54
CA LYS A 70 -6.79 -13.73 11.97
C LYS A 70 -7.61 -12.44 12.14
N GLY A 71 -8.81 -12.58 12.71
CA GLY A 71 -9.75 -11.49 12.98
C GLY A 71 -10.84 -11.26 11.92
N ILE A 72 -10.83 -11.96 10.78
CA ILE A 72 -11.95 -11.92 9.82
C ILE A 72 -12.96 -13.00 10.21
N GLN A 73 -14.24 -12.61 10.28
CA GLN A 73 -15.35 -13.48 10.59
C GLN A 73 -15.31 -14.80 9.79
N ALA A 74 -15.05 -15.86 10.55
CA ALA A 74 -15.31 -17.28 10.32
C ALA A 74 -14.57 -18.00 9.18
N ASN A 75 -14.08 -19.20 9.53
CA ASN A 75 -13.58 -20.28 8.68
C ASN A 75 -14.65 -20.82 7.69
N SER A 76 -15.29 -19.94 6.92
CA SER A 76 -16.26 -20.29 5.90
C SER A 76 -15.59 -21.07 4.76
N GLU A 77 -16.37 -21.89 4.08
CA GLU A 77 -15.90 -22.57 2.87
C GLU A 77 -15.43 -21.57 1.80
N MET A 78 -16.11 -20.42 1.70
CA MET A 78 -15.78 -19.35 0.76
C MET A 78 -14.41 -18.71 1.06
N SER A 79 -14.09 -18.40 2.32
CA SER A 79 -12.77 -17.88 2.69
C SER A 79 -11.69 -18.90 2.38
N LYS A 80 -11.88 -20.17 2.75
CA LYS A 80 -10.91 -21.24 2.47
C LYS A 80 -10.59 -21.37 0.99
N ILE A 81 -11.60 -21.32 0.11
CA ILE A 81 -11.37 -21.43 -1.32
C ILE A 81 -10.77 -20.13 -1.88
N PHE A 82 -11.24 -18.96 -1.45
CA PHE A 82 -10.76 -17.67 -1.95
C PHE A 82 -9.29 -17.42 -1.60
N PHE A 83 -8.88 -17.73 -0.36
CA PHE A 83 -7.50 -17.58 0.10
C PHE A 83 -6.63 -18.84 -0.11
N SER A 84 -7.11 -19.83 -0.87
CA SER A 84 -6.32 -21.02 -1.19
C SER A 84 -5.17 -20.70 -2.14
N ASP A 85 -4.04 -21.41 -1.98
CA ASP A 85 -2.87 -21.33 -2.87
C ASP A 85 -3.26 -21.53 -4.34
N LYS A 86 -4.22 -22.43 -4.60
CA LYS A 86 -4.76 -22.68 -5.95
C LYS A 86 -5.44 -21.43 -6.53
N ASN A 87 -6.15 -20.65 -5.72
CA ASN A 87 -6.79 -19.42 -6.18
C ASN A 87 -5.78 -18.28 -6.34
N ILE A 88 -4.80 -18.17 -5.44
CA ILE A 88 -3.69 -17.23 -5.53
C ILE A 88 -2.94 -17.43 -6.85
N LEU A 89 -2.56 -18.67 -7.18
CA LEU A 89 -1.89 -19.00 -8.43
C LEU A 89 -2.75 -18.69 -9.67
N ARG A 90 -4.08 -18.84 -9.58
CA ARG A 90 -5.01 -18.42 -10.65
C ARG A 90 -5.03 -16.90 -10.82
N LEU A 91 -5.02 -16.15 -9.73
CA LEU A 91 -4.95 -14.69 -9.75
C LEU A 91 -3.64 -14.23 -10.38
N GLN A 92 -2.50 -14.78 -9.96
CA GLN A 92 -1.18 -14.46 -10.54
C GLN A 92 -1.15 -14.67 -12.06
N LYS A 93 -1.59 -15.83 -12.54
CA LYS A 93 -1.71 -16.10 -13.99
C LYS A 93 -2.62 -15.12 -14.70
N LYS A 94 -3.72 -14.72 -14.05
CA LYS A 94 -4.67 -13.78 -14.61
C LYS A 94 -4.13 -12.35 -14.67
N ILE A 95 -3.38 -11.91 -13.65
CA ILE A 95 -2.65 -10.63 -13.66
C ILE A 95 -1.73 -10.59 -14.88
N LYS A 96 -0.86 -11.60 -15.05
CA LYS A 96 0.07 -11.68 -16.19
C LYS A 96 -0.67 -11.60 -17.53
N LYS A 97 -1.77 -12.35 -17.67
CA LYS A 97 -2.59 -12.35 -18.89
C LYS A 97 -3.24 -10.98 -19.16
N GLU A 98 -3.81 -10.35 -18.15
CA GLU A 98 -4.48 -9.06 -18.29
C GLU A 98 -3.50 -7.92 -18.56
N VAL A 99 -2.31 -7.93 -17.95
CA VAL A 99 -1.24 -6.96 -18.26
C VAL A 99 -0.83 -7.10 -19.72
N TYR A 100 -0.55 -8.32 -20.18
CA TYR A 100 -0.19 -8.56 -21.58
C TYR A 100 -1.30 -8.10 -22.54
N LYS A 101 -2.57 -8.39 -22.21
CA LYS A 101 -3.73 -7.98 -23.01
C LYS A 101 -3.92 -6.46 -23.03
N ARG A 102 -3.94 -5.78 -21.88
CA ARG A 102 -4.18 -4.33 -21.78
C ARG A 102 -3.05 -3.49 -22.38
N THR A 103 -1.85 -4.06 -22.48
CA THR A 103 -0.68 -3.39 -23.06
C THR A 103 -0.51 -3.75 -24.54
N ASN A 104 -1.47 -4.44 -25.15
CA ASN A 104 -1.41 -4.93 -26.54
C ASN A 104 -0.12 -5.70 -26.84
N GLY A 105 0.35 -6.48 -25.87
CA GLY A 105 1.57 -7.28 -25.97
C GLY A 105 2.88 -6.52 -25.75
N LYS A 106 2.85 -5.23 -25.40
CA LYS A 106 4.05 -4.43 -25.14
C LYS A 106 4.83 -4.89 -23.91
N TYR A 107 4.13 -5.25 -22.83
CA TYR A 107 4.75 -5.65 -21.58
C TYR A 107 4.35 -7.08 -21.20
N LYS A 108 5.35 -7.92 -20.89
CA LYS A 108 5.17 -9.30 -20.46
C LYS A 108 5.81 -9.48 -19.09
N LEU A 109 5.02 -9.93 -18.12
CA LEU A 109 5.48 -10.24 -16.77
C LEU A 109 5.94 -11.69 -16.69
N ASP A 110 7.23 -11.90 -16.44
CA ASP A 110 7.78 -13.25 -16.26
C ASP A 110 7.67 -13.71 -14.79
N ILE A 111 7.79 -12.78 -13.85
CA ILE A 111 7.81 -13.05 -12.40
C ILE A 111 6.41 -12.82 -11.80
N ASP A 112 6.03 -13.64 -10.81
CA ASP A 112 4.81 -13.46 -10.03
C ASP A 112 4.96 -12.28 -9.06
N GLN A 113 3.83 -11.66 -8.69
CA GLN A 113 3.84 -10.64 -7.65
C GLN A 113 4.09 -11.25 -6.28
N GLU A 114 4.60 -10.45 -5.34
CA GLU A 114 4.81 -10.89 -3.97
C GLU A 114 3.48 -11.33 -3.34
N GLU A 115 3.50 -12.48 -2.65
CA GLU A 115 2.27 -13.13 -2.18
C GLU A 115 1.56 -12.32 -1.09
N ARG A 116 2.29 -11.63 -0.21
CA ARG A 116 1.69 -10.76 0.83
C ARG A 116 0.96 -9.60 0.20
N ASP A 117 1.56 -8.93 -0.77
CA ASP A 117 0.94 -7.78 -1.41
C ASP A 117 -0.39 -8.17 -2.06
N LEU A 118 -0.41 -9.32 -2.74
CA LEU A 118 -1.63 -9.88 -3.30
C LEU A 118 -2.64 -10.24 -2.20
N LEU A 119 -2.19 -10.86 -1.10
CA LEU A 119 -3.05 -11.21 0.04
C LEU A 119 -3.67 -9.99 0.72
N ILE A 120 -2.95 -8.86 0.83
CA ILE A 120 -3.46 -7.60 1.39
C ILE A 120 -4.66 -7.11 0.56
N VAL A 121 -4.51 -7.08 -0.78
CA VAL A 121 -5.59 -6.64 -1.66
C VAL A 121 -6.75 -7.63 -1.66
N MET A 122 -6.46 -8.93 -1.67
CA MET A 122 -7.49 -9.97 -1.55
C MET A 122 -8.27 -9.81 -0.25
N ARG A 123 -7.61 -9.51 0.86
CA ARG A 123 -8.23 -9.27 2.17
C ARG A 123 -9.18 -8.06 2.13
N ALA A 124 -8.71 -6.93 1.58
CA ALA A 124 -9.52 -5.73 1.45
C ALA A 124 -10.80 -6.00 0.62
N ILE A 125 -10.65 -6.63 -0.54
CA ILE A 125 -11.77 -6.98 -1.43
C ILE A 125 -12.73 -7.98 -0.78
N TYR A 126 -12.22 -8.95 -0.04
CA TYR A 126 -13.04 -9.94 0.65
C TYR A 126 -13.91 -9.29 1.74
N LEU A 127 -13.34 -8.38 2.52
CA LEU A 127 -14.05 -7.64 3.56
C LEU A 127 -15.11 -6.69 2.98
N GLU A 128 -14.79 -6.00 1.88
CA GLU A 128 -15.70 -5.03 1.27
C GLU A 128 -16.83 -5.69 0.49
N PHE A 129 -16.57 -6.80 -0.22
CA PHE A 129 -17.50 -7.37 -1.20
C PHE A 129 -17.95 -8.81 -0.91
N GLY A 130 -17.59 -9.40 0.22
CA GLY A 130 -18.01 -10.74 0.63
C GLY A 130 -19.51 -10.81 0.95
N ARG A 131 -20.32 -11.46 0.11
CA ARG A 131 -21.79 -11.55 0.27
C ARG A 131 -22.30 -12.89 0.82
N PHE A 132 -21.45 -13.91 0.96
CA PHE A 132 -21.74 -15.20 1.59
C PHE A 132 -23.06 -15.89 1.17
N ILE A 133 -23.41 -15.83 -0.12
CA ILE A 133 -24.67 -16.39 -0.63
C ILE A 133 -24.55 -17.94 -0.71
N PRO A 134 -25.46 -18.71 -0.10
CA PRO A 134 -25.41 -20.18 -0.16
C PRO A 134 -25.60 -20.70 -1.59
N GLY A 135 -24.91 -21.78 -1.95
CA GLY A 135 -25.05 -22.46 -3.25
C GLY A 135 -24.29 -21.83 -4.43
N GLU A 136 -23.75 -20.62 -4.29
CA GLU A 136 -23.08 -19.91 -5.39
C GLU A 136 -21.63 -19.51 -5.09
N ILE A 137 -20.95 -20.27 -4.25
CA ILE A 137 -19.60 -19.95 -3.75
C ILE A 137 -18.62 -19.74 -4.93
N VAL A 138 -18.64 -20.63 -5.93
CA VAL A 138 -17.75 -20.53 -7.09
C VAL A 138 -18.00 -19.24 -7.90
N ARG A 139 -19.26 -18.84 -8.08
CA ARG A 139 -19.65 -17.63 -8.80
C ARG A 139 -19.18 -16.38 -8.05
N GLN A 140 -19.35 -16.38 -6.73
CA GLN A 140 -18.89 -15.30 -5.88
C GLN A 140 -17.37 -15.16 -5.90
N ILE A 141 -16.62 -16.28 -5.83
CA ILE A 141 -15.17 -16.26 -5.92
C ILE A 141 -14.68 -15.72 -7.26
N LYS A 142 -15.31 -16.10 -8.37
CA LYS A 142 -15.00 -15.52 -9.69
C LYS A 142 -15.21 -14.01 -9.70
N ARG A 143 -16.30 -13.52 -9.10
CA ARG A 143 -16.60 -12.09 -8.98
C ARG A 143 -15.58 -11.36 -8.10
N LEU A 144 -15.20 -11.93 -6.96
CA LEU A 144 -14.15 -11.37 -6.10
C LEU A 144 -12.81 -11.33 -6.82
N ASN A 145 -12.42 -12.41 -7.50
CA ASN A 145 -11.20 -12.45 -8.29
C ASN A 145 -11.17 -11.39 -9.38
N ASN A 146 -12.29 -11.11 -10.05
CA ASN A 146 -12.36 -10.00 -11.01
C ASN A 146 -12.09 -8.66 -10.32
N LYS A 147 -12.72 -8.40 -9.17
CA LYS A 147 -12.52 -7.17 -8.40
C LYS A 147 -11.07 -6.98 -7.92
N VAL A 148 -10.41 -8.04 -7.49
CA VAL A 148 -8.97 -8.00 -7.14
C VAL A 148 -8.14 -7.53 -8.34
N ILE A 149 -8.38 -8.13 -9.50
CA ILE A 149 -7.66 -7.78 -10.73
C ILE A 149 -7.94 -6.33 -11.16
N ASP A 150 -9.19 -5.88 -11.07
CA ASP A 150 -9.59 -4.53 -11.45
C ASP A 150 -8.99 -3.46 -10.52
N GLN A 151 -8.79 -3.77 -9.23
CA GLN A 151 -8.09 -2.89 -8.29
C GLN A 151 -6.59 -2.80 -8.56
N ILE A 152 -5.92 -3.93 -8.82
CA ILE A 152 -4.46 -3.98 -8.92
C ILE A 152 -3.95 -3.43 -10.27
N LEU A 153 -4.65 -3.74 -11.37
CA LEU A 153 -4.13 -3.49 -12.71
C LEU A 153 -3.80 -2.01 -13.03
N PRO A 154 -4.63 -1.01 -12.69
CA PRO A 154 -4.34 0.38 -13.04
C PRO A 154 -3.03 0.90 -12.42
N SER A 155 -2.79 0.61 -11.13
CA SER A 155 -1.55 0.99 -10.44
C SER A 155 -0.35 0.30 -11.07
N MET A 156 -0.43 -1.02 -11.21
CA MET A 156 0.63 -1.84 -11.77
C MET A 156 1.03 -1.42 -13.19
N LEU A 157 0.07 -1.08 -14.05
CA LEU A 157 0.37 -0.60 -15.41
C LEU A 157 1.09 0.75 -15.40
N THR A 158 0.79 1.60 -14.42
CA THR A 158 1.46 2.89 -14.26
C THR A 158 2.90 2.69 -13.78
N GLU A 159 3.09 1.84 -12.78
CA GLU A 159 4.42 1.46 -12.25
C GLU A 159 5.30 0.81 -13.32
N ILE A 160 4.74 -0.11 -14.13
CA ILE A 160 5.47 -0.72 -15.26
C ILE A 160 5.94 0.37 -16.23
N ARG A 161 5.07 1.30 -16.63
CA ARG A 161 5.45 2.38 -17.55
C ARG A 161 6.55 3.26 -16.98
N GLN A 162 6.46 3.59 -15.69
CA GLN A 162 7.47 4.39 -15.00
C GLN A 162 8.81 3.65 -14.95
N TYR A 163 8.80 2.35 -14.65
CA TYR A 163 10.02 1.53 -14.64
C TYR A 163 10.71 1.51 -16.01
N TYR A 164 9.95 1.29 -17.09
CA TYR A 164 10.53 1.34 -18.43
C TYR A 164 10.99 2.75 -18.82
N GLY A 165 10.24 3.80 -18.47
CA GLY A 165 10.67 5.18 -18.70
C GLY A 165 11.99 5.49 -17.99
N TYR A 166 12.15 5.03 -16.75
CA TYR A 166 13.40 5.15 -16.00
C TYR A 166 14.56 4.41 -16.66
N LEU A 167 14.32 3.20 -17.18
CA LEU A 167 15.34 2.46 -17.94
C LEU A 167 15.73 3.20 -19.21
N ASP A 168 14.78 3.77 -19.93
CA ASP A 168 15.04 4.56 -21.14
C ASP A 168 15.86 5.81 -20.79
N ASP A 169 15.48 6.53 -19.72
CA ASP A 169 16.15 7.75 -19.27
C ASP A 169 17.61 7.51 -18.81
N ILE A 170 17.91 6.36 -18.21
CA ILE A 170 19.28 6.01 -17.79
C ILE A 170 20.17 5.62 -18.97
N ASN A 171 19.59 4.95 -19.95
CA ASN A 171 20.34 4.49 -21.12
C ASN A 171 20.53 5.58 -22.18
N GLU A 172 19.69 6.61 -22.16
CA GLU A 172 19.78 7.73 -23.08
C GLU A 172 20.89 8.72 -22.65
N PRO A 173 21.73 9.21 -23.59
CA PRO A 173 22.64 10.30 -23.26
C PRO A 173 21.86 11.54 -22.80
N ILE A 174 22.42 12.26 -21.82
CA ILE A 174 21.81 13.49 -21.29
C ILE A 174 21.52 14.45 -22.44
N LYS A 175 20.23 14.70 -22.69
CA LYS A 175 19.79 15.71 -23.66
C LYS A 175 20.10 17.10 -23.11
N PRO A 176 21.01 17.87 -23.73
CA PRO A 176 21.29 19.22 -23.28
C PRO A 176 20.03 20.08 -23.39
N ILE A 177 19.77 20.89 -22.36
CA ILE A 177 18.66 21.85 -22.38
C ILE A 177 18.92 22.84 -23.53
N MET A 178 17.91 23.09 -24.35
CA MET A 178 18.01 24.07 -25.42
C MET A 178 18.33 25.45 -24.81
N ARG A 179 19.25 26.17 -25.44
CA ARG A 179 19.54 27.55 -25.04
C ARG A 179 18.27 28.40 -25.13
N PRO A 180 18.09 29.38 -24.22
CA PRO A 180 16.93 30.27 -24.30
C PRO A 180 16.91 30.96 -25.66
N MET A 181 15.79 30.84 -26.36
CA MET A 181 15.55 31.55 -27.61
C MET A 181 15.19 32.99 -27.28
N ASN A 182 15.89 33.95 -27.89
CA ASN A 182 15.52 35.35 -27.74
C ASN A 182 14.17 35.60 -28.43
N VAL A 183 13.15 36.00 -27.66
CA VAL A 183 11.81 36.31 -28.14
C VAL A 183 11.61 37.80 -28.48
N ASN A 184 12.62 38.64 -28.22
CA ASN A 184 12.55 40.07 -28.49
C ASN A 184 12.68 40.35 -30.00
N ASN A 185 11.95 41.36 -30.47
CA ASN A 185 12.06 41.87 -31.84
C ASN A 185 13.29 42.77 -32.06
N ALA A 186 13.90 43.28 -30.98
CA ALA A 186 15.13 44.08 -31.06
C ALA A 186 16.29 43.27 -31.67
N GLY A 187 16.98 43.83 -32.67
CA GLY A 187 18.08 43.16 -33.37
C GLY A 187 17.65 42.19 -34.49
N ARG A 188 16.33 41.94 -34.67
CA ARG A 188 15.81 41.11 -35.78
C ARG A 188 15.85 41.82 -37.13
N ARG A 189 15.86 43.16 -37.11
CA ARG A 189 16.01 44.00 -38.29
C ARG A 189 17.48 44.37 -38.42
N THR A 190 18.19 43.74 -39.35
CA THR A 190 19.55 44.14 -39.73
C THR A 190 19.47 45.18 -40.83
N LEU A 191 20.32 46.19 -40.77
CA LEU A 191 20.47 47.14 -41.86
C LEU A 191 21.29 46.47 -42.98
N PRO A 192 20.93 46.69 -44.25
CA PRO A 192 21.71 46.17 -45.38
C PRO A 192 23.13 46.74 -45.36
N SER A 193 24.11 45.95 -45.80
CA SER A 193 25.49 46.42 -45.95
C SER A 193 25.57 47.44 -47.08
N VAL A 194 26.59 48.31 -47.01
CA VAL A 194 26.88 49.32 -48.04
C VAL A 194 27.02 48.66 -49.43
N THR A 195 27.65 47.49 -49.51
CA THR A 195 27.80 46.74 -50.77
C THR A 195 26.46 46.31 -51.36
N THR A 196 25.51 45.89 -50.52
CA THR A 196 24.17 45.46 -50.95
C THR A 196 23.26 46.63 -51.33
N THR A 197 23.46 47.80 -50.73
CA THR A 197 22.66 48.99 -51.04
C THR A 197 23.10 49.68 -52.33
N PHE A 198 24.40 49.63 -52.65
CA PHE A 198 24.96 50.31 -53.83
C PHE A 198 25.19 49.38 -55.03
N GLY A 199 24.82 48.10 -54.95
CA GLY A 199 24.78 47.20 -56.09
C GLY A 199 26.13 46.94 -56.77
N ILE A 200 27.23 47.09 -56.04
CA ILE A 200 28.56 46.76 -56.55
C ILE A 200 28.75 45.26 -56.32
N ASN A 201 28.37 44.46 -57.32
CA ASN A 201 28.68 43.03 -57.41
C ASN A 201 30.12 42.81 -57.85
#